data_AF-A0A8H3XDE3-F1
#
_entry.id   AF-A0A8H3XDE3-F1
#
_cell.length_a   1.000
_cell.length_b   1.000
_cell.length_c   1.000
_cell.angle_alpha   90.00
_cell.angle_beta   90.00
_cell.angle_gamma   90.00
#
_symmetry.space_group_name_H-M   'P 1'
#
loop_
_entity.id
_entity.type
_entity.pdbx_description
1 polymer ?
#
loop_
_entity_poly.entity_id
_entity_poly.type
_entity_poly.pdbx_seq_one_letter_code
_entity_poly.pdbx_strand_id
1 'polypeptide(L)'
;MESPATWNVNSGYNHLKFNGLEVKYDGSSKNWFDSEIARTDHPIPKCELFYFEVYINEKGEDGIIGIGFCTEKTLLKETMPGWDNSSWSYRGDNGDAFCQLNRKPYGPPFTTGDTIGCCLNFRTNTVFYTKNGVHLGIAFKNDFTMEKDGPAIYPCVGLRSEGASIEINFDNQRFKYKTMTAYDIKDSKLQEEWNKALDMYNFYSLCNQADILAKLFNDPTDSPTHRGKAYFIMGRFDDEEALSKLNDETRYRGEISYMMEKYDEALQDFGNC
;
A
#
# COMPACT_ATOMS: atom_id res chain seq x y z
N MET A 1 -3.35 22.99 -6.35
CA MET A 1 -3.71 22.55 -5.00
C MET A 1 -2.43 22.13 -4.32
N GLU A 2 -2.29 22.44 -3.05
CA GLU A 2 -1.16 21.99 -2.23
C GLU A 2 -1.29 20.47 -1.97
N SER A 3 -0.16 19.79 -1.82
CA SER A 3 -0.10 18.36 -1.49
C SER A 3 -0.29 18.16 0.02
N PRO A 4 -0.78 17.00 0.47
CA PRO A 4 -0.82 16.68 1.90
C PRO A 4 0.59 16.73 2.49
N ALA A 5 0.74 17.46 3.58
CA ALA A 5 2.02 17.63 4.26
C ALA A 5 1.94 17.34 5.76
N THR A 6 0.74 17.45 6.36
CA THR A 6 0.52 17.24 7.79
C THR A 6 -0.92 16.80 8.07
N TRP A 7 -1.26 16.62 9.34
CA TRP A 7 -2.61 16.32 9.80
C TRP A 7 -3.50 17.57 9.85
N ASN A 8 -4.80 17.40 9.55
CA ASN A 8 -5.79 18.46 9.75
C ASN A 8 -6.21 18.55 11.22
N VAL A 9 -5.44 19.29 12.00
CA VAL A 9 -5.66 19.47 13.45
C VAL A 9 -6.95 20.22 13.80
N ASN A 10 -7.59 20.90 12.83
CA ASN A 10 -8.76 21.74 13.07
C ASN A 10 -10.10 20.99 12.96
N SER A 11 -10.07 19.66 12.82
CA SER A 11 -11.29 18.84 12.68
C SER A 11 -12.05 18.58 13.99
N GLY A 12 -11.60 19.17 15.10
CA GLY A 12 -12.30 19.12 16.39
C GLY A 12 -12.27 17.76 17.08
N TYR A 13 -11.20 16.98 16.92
CA TYR A 13 -11.01 15.66 17.51
C TYR A 13 -11.14 15.66 19.04
N ASN A 14 -11.78 14.62 19.58
CA ASN A 14 -11.96 14.41 21.02
C ASN A 14 -10.77 13.65 21.63
N HIS A 15 -10.24 12.67 20.89
CA HIS A 15 -9.33 11.63 21.37
C HIS A 15 -8.00 11.57 20.60
N LEU A 16 -7.81 12.44 19.60
CA LEU A 16 -6.56 12.53 18.86
C LEU A 16 -5.73 13.74 19.32
N LYS A 17 -4.46 13.49 19.63
CA LYS A 17 -3.45 14.51 19.92
C LYS A 17 -2.40 14.50 18.83
N PHE A 18 -2.04 15.68 18.34
CA PHE A 18 -1.14 15.85 17.20
C PHE A 18 0.14 16.54 17.64
N ASN A 19 1.27 16.07 17.15
CA ASN A 19 2.58 16.68 17.33
C ASN A 19 3.37 16.59 16.01
N GLY A 20 3.21 17.60 15.15
CA GLY A 20 3.74 17.55 13.79
C GLY A 20 3.09 16.43 12.98
N LEU A 21 3.89 15.43 12.59
CA LEU A 21 3.45 14.27 11.82
C LEU A 21 3.01 13.09 12.71
N GLU A 22 3.23 13.19 14.01
CA GLU A 22 2.73 12.20 14.97
C GLU A 22 1.26 12.47 15.29
N VAL A 23 0.48 11.39 15.35
CA VAL A 23 -0.84 11.39 15.98
C VAL A 23 -0.93 10.27 17.02
N LYS A 24 -1.40 10.64 18.21
CA LYS A 24 -1.59 9.75 19.35
C LYS A 24 -3.05 9.71 19.76
N TYR A 25 -3.53 8.52 20.08
CA TYR A 25 -4.86 8.30 20.63
C TYR A 25 -4.82 8.33 22.17
N ASP A 26 -5.63 9.19 22.77
CA ASP A 26 -5.78 9.34 24.23
C ASP A 26 -7.19 9.00 24.74
N GLY A 27 -8.04 8.42 23.89
CA GLY A 27 -9.33 7.84 24.28
C GLY A 27 -9.18 6.46 24.94
N SER A 28 -10.30 5.94 25.46
CA SER A 28 -10.38 4.61 26.08
C SER A 28 -10.67 3.54 25.03
N SER A 29 -10.05 2.36 25.13
CA SER A 29 -10.34 1.22 24.22
C SER A 29 -11.73 0.60 24.42
N LYS A 30 -12.42 0.93 25.52
CA LYS A 30 -13.62 0.22 26.00
C LYS A 30 -14.89 0.49 25.18
N ASN A 31 -14.98 1.64 24.50
CA ASN A 31 -16.18 2.04 23.80
C ASN A 31 -15.92 2.16 22.29
N TRP A 32 -16.81 1.58 21.49
CA TRP A 32 -16.66 1.58 20.03
C TRP A 32 -16.80 2.98 19.42
N PHE A 33 -17.58 3.84 20.08
CA PHE A 33 -17.82 5.22 19.67
C PHE A 33 -16.63 6.15 19.91
N ASP A 34 -15.58 5.72 20.62
CA ASP A 34 -14.43 6.59 20.90
C ASP A 34 -13.43 6.64 19.72
N SER A 35 -13.65 5.82 18.68
CA SER A 35 -12.78 5.79 17.49
C SER A 35 -12.83 7.10 16.68
N GLU A 36 -11.68 7.55 16.19
CA GLU A 36 -11.57 8.76 15.37
C GLU A 36 -10.60 8.57 14.19
N ILE A 37 -10.84 9.30 13.10
CA ILE A 37 -10.04 9.28 11.88
C ILE A 37 -9.23 10.59 11.76
N ALA A 38 -7.92 10.49 11.95
CA ALA A 38 -6.99 11.54 11.54
C ALA A 38 -6.93 11.61 10.02
N ARG A 39 -7.26 12.77 9.45
CA ARG A 39 -7.15 13.06 8.02
C ARG A 39 -6.11 14.13 7.78
N THR A 40 -5.44 14.08 6.64
CA THR A 40 -4.51 15.12 6.19
C THR A 40 -5.18 16.48 5.98
N ASP A 41 -4.35 17.52 6.02
CA ASP A 41 -4.71 18.93 5.81
C ASP A 41 -5.21 19.21 4.39
N HIS A 42 -4.62 18.55 3.40
CA HIS A 42 -4.96 18.70 1.99
C HIS A 42 -5.28 17.35 1.32
N PRO A 43 -6.12 17.33 0.28
CA PRO A 43 -6.34 16.12 -0.49
C PRO A 43 -5.13 15.79 -1.35
N ILE A 44 -5.09 14.55 -1.83
CA ILE A 44 -4.13 14.10 -2.83
C ILE A 44 -4.25 15.02 -4.06
N PRO A 45 -3.12 15.61 -4.53
CA PRO A 45 -3.14 16.42 -5.74
C PRO A 45 -3.48 15.55 -6.95
N LYS A 46 -3.76 16.17 -8.10
CA LYS A 46 -3.93 15.41 -9.35
C LYS A 46 -2.60 14.76 -9.74
N CYS A 47 -2.47 13.48 -9.43
CA CYS A 47 -1.32 12.63 -9.74
C CYS A 47 -1.80 11.26 -10.24
N GLU A 48 -0.88 10.50 -10.83
CA GLU A 48 -1.18 9.15 -11.32
C GLU A 48 -1.00 8.09 -10.23
N LEU A 49 -0.06 8.34 -9.32
CA LEU A 49 0.26 7.48 -8.20
C LEU A 49 0.55 8.35 -6.99
N PHE A 50 -0.02 7.99 -5.85
CA PHE A 50 0.24 8.61 -4.56
C PHE A 50 0.67 7.56 -3.55
N TYR A 51 1.73 7.86 -2.79
CA TYR A 51 2.28 6.94 -1.81
C TYR A 51 2.65 7.68 -0.53
N PHE A 52 2.41 7.04 0.61
CA PHE A 52 2.86 7.48 1.91
C PHE A 52 3.15 6.27 2.81
N GLU A 53 3.96 6.47 3.85
CA GLU A 53 4.22 5.47 4.88
C GLU A 53 3.72 5.94 6.24
N VAL A 54 3.35 4.97 7.07
CA VAL A 54 2.99 5.18 8.47
C VAL A 54 3.86 4.28 9.32
N TYR A 55 4.64 4.87 10.21
CA TYR A 55 5.38 4.15 11.23
C TYR A 55 4.54 3.99 12.49
N ILE A 56 4.47 2.76 13.02
CA ILE A 56 3.73 2.47 14.24
C ILE A 56 4.66 2.67 15.44
N ASN A 57 4.59 3.84 16.08
CA ASN A 57 5.36 4.13 17.29
C ASN A 57 4.93 3.21 18.42
N GLU A 58 3.62 3.11 18.64
CA GLU A 58 3.00 2.25 19.64
C GLU A 58 1.67 1.73 19.09
N LYS A 59 1.45 0.41 19.11
CA LYS A 59 0.18 -0.18 18.69
C LYS A 59 -0.95 0.05 19.70
N GLY A 60 -0.61 0.36 20.95
CA GLY A 60 -1.55 0.41 22.06
C GLY A 60 -2.07 -0.97 22.49
N GLU A 61 -3.08 -0.96 23.36
CA GLU A 61 -3.64 -2.16 23.99
C GLU A 61 -4.10 -3.23 22.97
N ASP A 62 -5.00 -2.86 22.07
CA ASP A 62 -5.67 -3.78 21.13
C ASP A 62 -5.08 -3.76 19.72
N GLY A 63 -4.26 -2.75 19.36
CA GLY A 63 -3.70 -2.65 17.99
C GLY A 63 -4.70 -2.25 16.92
N ILE A 64 -5.88 -1.76 17.31
CA ILE A 64 -6.92 -1.29 16.39
C ILE A 64 -6.49 0.05 15.77
N ILE A 65 -5.77 -0.07 14.65
CA ILE A 65 -5.25 1.01 13.81
C ILE A 65 -5.65 0.69 12.37
N GLY A 66 -6.32 1.62 11.69
CA GLY A 66 -6.71 1.49 10.28
C GLY A 66 -5.98 2.51 9.42
N ILE A 67 -5.18 2.08 8.45
CA ILE A 67 -4.40 2.98 7.58
C ILE A 67 -4.98 2.93 6.17
N GLY A 68 -5.22 4.08 5.55
CA GLY A 68 -5.68 4.12 4.17
C GLY A 68 -6.10 5.51 3.74
N PHE A 69 -7.27 5.60 3.12
CA PHE A 69 -7.77 6.86 2.59
C PHE A 69 -9.24 7.06 2.90
N CYS A 70 -9.63 8.32 2.93
CA CYS A 70 -11.00 8.76 3.11
C CYS A 70 -11.30 9.92 2.16
N THR A 71 -12.57 10.27 2.05
CA THR A 71 -12.97 11.43 1.25
C THR A 71 -13.41 12.59 2.12
N GLU A 72 -13.67 13.73 1.51
CA GLU A 72 -14.32 14.87 2.19
C GLU A 72 -15.69 14.54 2.82
N LYS A 73 -16.36 13.46 2.36
CA LYS A 73 -17.67 13.01 2.85
C LYS A 73 -17.59 12.12 4.09
N THR A 74 -16.40 11.62 4.43
CA THR A 74 -16.18 10.70 5.54
C THR A 74 -16.41 11.38 6.88
N LEU A 75 -17.17 10.73 7.77
CA LEU A 75 -17.27 11.15 9.16
C LEU A 75 -15.94 10.84 9.88
N LEU A 76 -15.43 11.78 10.66
CA LEU A 76 -14.11 11.64 11.30
C LEU A 76 -14.17 11.16 12.75
N LYS A 77 -15.37 10.98 13.30
CA LYS A 77 -15.62 10.59 14.69
C LYS A 77 -16.55 9.41 14.77
N GLU A 78 -16.39 8.64 15.84
CA GLU A 78 -17.18 7.45 16.15
C GLU A 78 -17.14 6.39 15.03
N THR A 79 -16.03 6.35 14.28
CA THR A 79 -15.88 5.45 13.13
C THR A 79 -14.40 5.17 12.80
N MET A 80 -14.18 4.19 11.92
CA MET A 80 -12.88 3.79 11.37
C MET A 80 -12.92 3.81 9.84
N PRO A 81 -11.80 4.06 9.15
CA PRO A 81 -11.83 4.12 7.69
C PRO A 81 -12.17 2.74 7.12
N GLY A 82 -13.06 2.71 6.12
CA GLY A 82 -13.65 1.49 5.57
C GLY A 82 -15.01 1.11 6.19
N TRP A 83 -15.46 1.75 7.27
CA TRP A 83 -16.78 1.56 7.87
C TRP A 83 -17.86 2.50 7.32
N ASP A 84 -17.57 3.19 6.22
CA ASP A 84 -18.54 3.93 5.44
C ASP A 84 -18.25 3.78 3.95
N ASN A 85 -19.17 4.25 3.10
CA ASN A 85 -19.06 4.16 1.65
C ASN A 85 -18.01 5.10 1.03
N SER A 86 -17.22 5.79 1.85
CA SER A 86 -16.42 6.94 1.45
C SER A 86 -14.97 6.84 1.90
N SER A 87 -14.57 5.69 2.43
CA SER A 87 -13.25 5.43 2.99
C SER A 87 -12.85 3.96 2.87
N TRP A 88 -11.55 3.70 3.03
CA TRP A 88 -10.96 2.37 2.98
C TRP A 88 -9.70 2.30 3.83
N SER A 89 -9.42 1.13 4.41
CA SER A 89 -8.23 0.90 5.23
C SER A 89 -7.72 -0.53 5.20
N TYR A 90 -6.48 -0.66 5.64
CA TYR A 90 -5.85 -1.89 6.09
C TYR A 90 -5.68 -1.84 7.62
N ARG A 91 -6.06 -2.91 8.32
CA ARG A 91 -6.21 -2.95 9.79
C ARG A 91 -5.10 -3.72 10.49
N GLY A 92 -4.57 -3.13 11.57
CA GLY A 92 -3.43 -3.66 12.31
C GLY A 92 -3.75 -4.85 13.21
N ASP A 93 -4.95 -4.89 13.78
CA ASP A 93 -5.39 -5.89 14.75
C ASP A 93 -5.54 -7.29 14.13
N ASN A 94 -5.97 -7.37 12.87
CA ASN A 94 -6.30 -8.63 12.21
C ASN A 94 -5.73 -8.78 10.80
N GLY A 95 -5.18 -7.72 10.21
CA GLY A 95 -4.67 -7.76 8.84
C GLY A 95 -5.75 -7.69 7.76
N ASP A 96 -6.99 -7.36 8.10
CA ASP A 96 -8.06 -7.27 7.10
C ASP A 96 -8.05 -5.94 6.36
N ALA A 97 -8.53 -5.99 5.11
CA ALA A 97 -8.82 -4.81 4.31
C ALA A 97 -10.31 -4.47 4.39
N PHE A 98 -10.62 -3.20 4.65
CA PHE A 98 -11.98 -2.66 4.71
C PHE A 98 -12.16 -1.61 3.62
N CYS A 99 -13.21 -1.74 2.80
CA CYS A 99 -13.55 -0.77 1.77
C CYS A 99 -15.06 -0.70 1.60
N GLN A 100 -15.62 0.49 1.81
CA GLN A 100 -17.06 0.72 1.61
C GLN A 100 -17.96 -0.30 2.32
N LEU A 101 -17.77 -0.49 3.63
CA LEU A 101 -18.46 -1.48 4.48
C LEU A 101 -18.07 -2.94 4.22
N ASN A 102 -17.37 -3.25 3.13
CA ASN A 102 -16.91 -4.60 2.84
C ASN A 102 -15.60 -4.87 3.59
N ARG A 103 -15.50 -6.07 4.17
CA ARG A 103 -14.31 -6.58 4.85
C ARG A 103 -13.82 -7.82 4.11
N LYS A 104 -12.51 -7.93 3.92
CA LYS A 104 -11.89 -9.16 3.43
C LYS A 104 -10.52 -9.40 4.08
N PRO A 105 -10.10 -10.67 4.25
CA PRO A 105 -8.72 -11.00 4.51
C PRO A 105 -7.81 -10.39 3.44
N TYR A 106 -6.64 -9.89 3.86
CA TYR A 106 -5.72 -9.24 2.92
C TYR A 106 -4.25 -9.35 3.32
N GLY A 107 -3.92 -8.93 4.53
CA GLY A 107 -2.58 -8.61 5.03
C GLY A 107 -2.20 -9.41 6.28
N PRO A 108 -0.92 -9.53 6.67
CA PRO A 108 -0.57 -9.96 8.03
C PRO A 108 -0.79 -8.81 9.04
N PRO A 109 -1.33 -9.04 10.24
CA PRO A 109 -1.44 -8.01 11.30
C PRO A 109 -0.14 -7.21 11.49
N PHE A 110 -0.25 -5.94 11.91
CA PHE A 110 0.89 -5.06 12.13
C PHE A 110 0.88 -4.42 13.51
N THR A 111 2.06 -4.12 14.04
CA THR A 111 2.27 -3.75 15.44
C THR A 111 3.37 -2.68 15.61
N THR A 112 3.66 -2.30 16.86
CA THR A 112 4.76 -1.41 17.24
C THR A 112 6.05 -1.78 16.50
N GLY A 113 6.66 -0.79 15.85
CA GLY A 113 7.91 -0.93 15.09
C GLY A 113 7.73 -1.25 13.61
N ASP A 114 6.53 -1.64 13.16
CA ASP A 114 6.24 -1.84 11.74
C ASP A 114 6.10 -0.49 11.01
N THR A 115 6.43 -0.49 9.72
CA THR A 115 6.09 0.59 8.79
C THR A 115 5.12 0.06 7.75
N ILE A 116 3.96 0.71 7.63
CA ILE A 116 2.94 0.37 6.66
C ILE A 116 2.90 1.44 5.58
N GLY A 117 3.25 1.04 4.36
CA GLY A 117 3.08 1.88 3.20
C GLY A 117 1.72 1.70 2.57
N CYS A 118 1.20 2.76 1.97
CA CYS A 118 -0.10 2.78 1.33
C CYS A 118 0.02 3.48 -0.03
N CYS A 119 -0.29 2.75 -1.10
CA CYS A 119 -0.23 3.24 -2.46
C CYS A 119 -1.62 3.32 -3.08
N LEU A 120 -1.89 4.45 -3.73
CA LEU A 120 -3.08 4.68 -4.54
C LEU A 120 -2.67 4.90 -5.99
N ASN A 121 -3.12 4.04 -6.89
CA ASN A 121 -2.83 4.14 -8.32
C ASN A 121 -4.10 4.53 -9.07
N PHE A 122 -4.15 5.77 -9.54
CA PHE A 122 -5.27 6.35 -10.29
C PHE A 122 -5.35 5.82 -11.72
N ARG A 123 -4.25 5.30 -12.30
CA ARG A 123 -4.26 4.74 -13.67
C ARG A 123 -5.00 3.41 -13.72
N THR A 124 -4.74 2.54 -12.75
CA THR A 124 -5.30 1.19 -12.68
C THR A 124 -6.48 1.08 -11.72
N ASN A 125 -6.81 2.16 -11.02
CA ASN A 125 -7.85 2.19 -10.00
C ASN A 125 -7.64 1.10 -8.92
N THR A 126 -6.42 1.07 -8.38
CA THR A 126 -5.99 0.06 -7.41
C THR A 126 -5.33 0.67 -6.18
N VAL A 127 -5.48 -0.02 -5.06
CA VAL A 127 -4.75 0.25 -3.81
C VAL A 127 -3.95 -0.98 -3.44
N PHE A 128 -2.72 -0.78 -3.01
CA PHE A 128 -1.92 -1.81 -2.36
C PHE A 128 -1.24 -1.24 -1.12
N TYR A 129 -0.88 -2.12 -0.21
CA TYR A 129 -0.11 -1.78 0.97
C TYR A 129 1.25 -2.48 0.94
N THR A 130 2.15 -1.97 1.77
CA THR A 130 3.45 -2.59 2.02
C THR A 130 3.65 -2.71 3.51
N LYS A 131 4.33 -3.76 3.98
CA LYS A 131 4.78 -3.88 5.38
C LYS A 131 6.30 -3.98 5.39
N ASN A 132 6.95 -3.04 6.08
CA ASN A 132 8.41 -2.95 6.17
C ASN A 132 9.10 -3.01 4.80
N GLY A 133 8.51 -2.39 3.78
CA GLY A 133 9.02 -2.37 2.41
C GLY A 133 8.73 -3.61 1.57
N VAL A 134 7.96 -4.58 2.09
CA VAL A 134 7.46 -5.75 1.32
C VAL A 134 6.05 -5.45 0.82
N HIS A 135 5.82 -5.63 -0.49
CA HIS A 135 4.50 -5.42 -1.10
C HIS A 135 3.52 -6.53 -0.73
N LEU A 136 2.32 -6.16 -0.27
CA LEU A 136 1.29 -7.10 0.23
C LEU A 136 0.20 -7.42 -0.80
N GLY A 137 0.38 -6.97 -2.03
CA GLY A 137 -0.59 -7.20 -3.10
C GLY A 137 -1.72 -6.20 -3.16
N ILE A 138 -2.55 -6.35 -4.18
CA ILE A 138 -3.62 -5.40 -4.45
C ILE A 138 -4.74 -5.63 -3.42
N ALA A 139 -4.89 -4.67 -2.51
CA ALA A 139 -5.97 -4.67 -1.54
C ALA A 139 -7.30 -4.37 -2.22
N PHE A 140 -7.35 -3.40 -3.13
CA PHE A 140 -8.60 -3.00 -3.78
C PHE A 140 -8.38 -2.80 -5.28
N LYS A 141 -9.31 -3.28 -6.12
CA LYS A 141 -9.24 -3.14 -7.58
C LYS A 141 -10.62 -2.91 -8.16
N ASN A 142 -10.87 -1.71 -8.69
CA ASN A 142 -12.20 -1.33 -9.19
C ASN A 142 -13.33 -1.45 -8.16
N ASP A 143 -13.00 -1.58 -6.87
CA ASP A 143 -13.96 -1.66 -5.78
C ASP A 143 -14.61 -0.29 -5.48
N PHE A 144 -14.11 0.78 -6.11
CA PHE A 144 -14.62 2.14 -6.01
C PHE A 144 -14.27 2.93 -7.27
N THR A 145 -15.08 3.93 -7.61
CA THR A 145 -14.83 4.80 -8.78
C THR A 145 -14.00 6.00 -8.37
N MET A 146 -12.73 6.00 -8.74
CA MET A 146 -11.84 7.15 -8.63
C MET A 146 -12.04 8.10 -9.80
N GLU A 147 -13.15 8.82 -9.82
CA GLU A 147 -13.42 9.77 -10.91
C GLU A 147 -12.48 10.97 -10.80
N LYS A 148 -12.00 11.46 -11.95
CA LYS A 148 -11.13 12.64 -12.06
C LYS A 148 -11.78 13.92 -11.50
N ASP A 149 -13.11 13.93 -11.46
CA ASP A 149 -13.96 14.97 -10.88
C ASP A 149 -14.78 14.44 -9.69
N GLY A 150 -14.36 13.29 -9.13
CA GLY A 150 -14.94 12.69 -7.93
C GLY A 150 -14.57 13.45 -6.64
N PRO A 151 -15.08 13.00 -5.49
CA PRO A 151 -14.79 13.65 -4.20
C PRO A 151 -13.29 13.62 -3.90
N ALA A 152 -12.79 14.66 -3.24
CA ALA A 152 -11.38 14.75 -2.92
C ALA A 152 -10.98 13.62 -1.95
N ILE A 153 -9.85 12.96 -2.23
CA ILE A 153 -9.33 11.82 -1.47
C ILE A 153 -8.17 12.30 -0.61
N TYR A 154 -8.12 11.82 0.64
CA TYR A 154 -7.13 12.21 1.64
C TYR A 154 -6.50 10.96 2.26
N PRO A 155 -5.17 10.94 2.46
CA PRO A 155 -4.55 10.00 3.37
C PRO A 155 -5.14 10.15 4.77
N CYS A 156 -5.42 9.03 5.43
CA CYS A 156 -6.00 9.03 6.76
C CYS A 156 -5.60 7.79 7.58
N VAL A 157 -5.67 7.95 8.90
CA VAL A 157 -5.47 6.87 9.86
C VAL A 157 -6.60 6.91 10.90
N GLY A 158 -7.28 5.79 11.11
CA GLY A 158 -8.22 5.57 12.20
C GLY A 158 -7.52 5.00 13.41
N LEU A 159 -7.77 5.58 14.58
CA LEU A 159 -7.23 5.09 15.85
C LEU A 159 -8.36 4.84 16.86
N ARG A 160 -8.21 3.76 17.62
CA ARG A 160 -9.10 3.40 18.73
C ARG A 160 -8.37 2.76 19.91
N SER A 161 -7.21 2.18 19.66
CA SER A 161 -6.47 1.46 20.70
C SER A 161 -5.84 2.46 21.67
N GLU A 162 -6.19 2.37 22.94
CA GLU A 162 -5.64 3.20 24.02
C GLU A 162 -4.11 3.15 23.99
N GLY A 163 -3.49 4.33 24.00
CA GLY A 163 -2.04 4.49 23.93
C GLY A 163 -1.42 4.34 22.53
N ALA A 164 -2.21 4.09 21.49
CA ALA A 164 -1.69 4.01 20.12
C ALA A 164 -1.08 5.34 19.67
N SER A 165 0.10 5.28 19.06
CA SER A 165 0.76 6.43 18.41
C SER A 165 1.36 5.97 17.08
N ILE A 166 1.24 6.83 16.08
CA ILE A 166 1.78 6.61 14.74
C ILE A 166 2.40 7.91 14.21
N GLU A 167 3.34 7.78 13.29
CA GLU A 167 3.95 8.90 12.57
C GLU A 167 3.78 8.70 11.06
N ILE A 168 3.29 9.72 10.37
CA ILE A 168 3.12 9.68 8.92
C ILE A 168 4.34 10.27 8.20
N ASN A 169 4.74 9.61 7.12
CA ASN A 169 5.82 10.05 6.24
C ASN A 169 5.26 10.26 4.82
N PHE A 170 5.30 11.50 4.34
CA PHE A 170 4.91 11.90 2.99
C PHE A 170 6.09 12.07 2.02
N ASP A 171 7.34 11.85 2.47
CA ASP A 171 8.66 12.05 1.81
C ASP A 171 9.64 12.88 2.68
N ASN A 172 9.32 13.11 3.96
CA ASN A 172 10.24 13.77 4.92
C ASN A 172 11.38 12.84 5.39
N GLN A 173 11.19 11.53 5.25
CA GLN A 173 12.20 10.51 5.46
C GLN A 173 12.21 9.54 4.28
N ARG A 174 13.33 8.85 4.06
CA ARG A 174 13.41 7.81 3.02
C ARG A 174 12.40 6.70 3.31
N PHE A 175 11.53 6.41 2.34
CA PHE A 175 10.59 5.29 2.43
C PHE A 175 11.32 3.95 2.64
N LYS A 176 10.78 3.09 3.50
CA LYS A 176 11.23 1.69 3.60
C LYS A 176 10.89 0.92 2.34
N TYR A 177 9.73 1.19 1.77
CA TYR A 177 9.39 0.73 0.43
C TYR A 177 10.19 1.50 -0.60
N LYS A 178 11.30 0.90 -0.97
CA LYS A 178 12.04 1.28 -2.16
C LYS A 178 11.31 0.62 -3.31
N THR A 179 10.26 1.26 -3.83
CA THR A 179 9.71 0.83 -5.13
C THR A 179 10.88 0.79 -6.07
N MET A 180 11.13 -0.37 -6.67
CA MET A 180 12.23 -0.63 -7.59
C MET A 180 12.30 0.48 -8.64
N THR A 181 13.19 1.43 -8.41
CA THR A 181 13.63 2.34 -9.45
C THR A 181 14.84 1.71 -10.11
N ALA A 182 15.17 2.15 -11.32
CA ALA A 182 16.35 1.69 -12.05
C ALA A 182 17.63 1.71 -11.18
N TYR A 183 17.67 2.52 -10.12
CA TYR A 183 18.76 2.66 -9.15
C TYR A 183 18.93 1.51 -8.15
N ASP A 184 17.93 0.65 -7.94
CA ASP A 184 18.04 -0.52 -7.05
C ASP A 184 18.63 -1.75 -7.77
N ILE A 185 18.80 -1.65 -9.09
CA ILE A 185 19.51 -2.63 -9.89
C ILE A 185 21.00 -2.30 -9.80
N LYS A 186 21.73 -2.98 -8.90
CA LYS A 186 23.20 -2.84 -8.78
C LYS A 186 23.96 -3.31 -10.04
N ASP A 187 23.26 -3.92 -10.98
CA ASP A 187 23.75 -4.33 -12.29
C ASP A 187 23.39 -3.25 -13.32
N SER A 188 24.40 -2.53 -13.78
CA SER A 188 24.27 -1.44 -14.76
C SER A 188 23.58 -1.87 -16.06
N LYS A 189 23.66 -3.16 -16.42
CA LYS A 189 23.07 -3.69 -17.65
C LYS A 189 21.55 -3.83 -17.51
N LEU A 190 21.07 -4.33 -16.38
CA LEU A 190 19.65 -4.43 -16.09
C LEU A 190 18.99 -3.07 -15.85
N GLN A 191 19.74 -2.10 -15.32
CA GLN A 191 19.28 -0.72 -15.22
C GLN A 191 19.02 -0.12 -16.61
N GLU A 192 19.92 -0.39 -17.56
CA GLU A 192 19.78 0.06 -18.94
C GLU A 192 18.60 -0.62 -19.65
N GLU A 193 18.43 -1.93 -19.46
CA GLU A 193 17.30 -2.68 -20.03
C GLU A 193 15.95 -2.30 -19.41
N TRP A 194 15.91 -1.99 -18.10
CA TRP A 194 14.73 -1.44 -17.41
C TRP A 194 14.32 -0.08 -17.97
N ASN A 195 15.28 0.83 -18.17
CA ASN A 195 15.03 2.14 -18.77
C ASN A 195 14.57 2.00 -20.23
N LYS A 196 15.18 1.09 -21.01
CA LYS A 196 14.73 0.77 -22.38
C LYS A 196 13.30 0.22 -22.38
N ALA A 197 12.93 -0.67 -21.46
CA ALA A 197 11.58 -1.22 -21.37
C ALA A 197 10.54 -0.16 -21.02
N LEU A 198 10.86 0.76 -20.10
CA LEU A 198 10.01 1.91 -19.78
C LEU A 198 9.88 2.90 -20.94
N ASP A 199 10.98 3.19 -21.65
CA ASP A 199 10.98 4.03 -22.85
C ASP A 199 10.18 3.38 -24.00
N MET A 200 10.28 2.06 -24.15
CA MET A 200 9.49 1.28 -25.11
C MET A 200 8.00 1.27 -24.74
N TYR A 201 7.67 1.24 -23.45
CA TYR A 201 6.29 1.33 -22.94
C TYR A 201 5.68 2.72 -23.19
N ASN A 202 6.47 3.78 -23.01
CA ASN A 202 6.05 5.15 -23.33
C ASN A 202 5.91 5.41 -24.84
N PHE A 203 6.61 4.66 -25.69
CA PHE A 203 6.55 4.80 -27.15
C PHE A 203 5.47 3.91 -27.81
N TYR A 204 5.17 2.74 -27.25
CA TYR A 204 4.32 1.71 -27.87
C TYR A 204 2.99 1.46 -27.14
N SER A 205 2.27 2.55 -26.83
CA SER A 205 0.80 2.51 -26.77
C SER A 205 0.14 2.01 -28.09
N LEU A 206 0.91 1.60 -29.11
CA LEU A 206 0.45 1.30 -30.46
C LEU A 206 0.80 -0.11 -31.00
N CYS A 207 1.55 -1.00 -30.31
CA CYS A 207 1.79 -2.37 -30.83
C CYS A 207 1.75 -3.47 -29.74
N ASN A 208 1.28 -4.65 -30.14
CA ASN A 208 0.92 -5.82 -29.34
C ASN A 208 1.93 -6.21 -28.24
N GLN A 209 1.41 -6.45 -27.03
CA GLN A 209 2.14 -6.88 -25.82
C GLN A 209 2.94 -8.19 -25.96
N ALA A 210 2.62 -9.05 -26.93
CA ALA A 210 3.19 -10.41 -27.02
C ALA A 210 4.64 -10.47 -27.53
N ASP A 211 5.04 -9.61 -28.47
CA ASP A 211 6.37 -9.69 -29.11
C ASP A 211 7.50 -9.15 -28.22
N ILE A 212 7.14 -8.28 -27.27
CA ILE A 212 8.07 -7.69 -26.30
C ILE A 212 8.45 -8.74 -25.25
N LEU A 213 7.46 -9.52 -24.80
CA LEU A 213 7.65 -10.64 -23.86
C LEU A 213 8.57 -11.70 -24.48
N ALA A 214 8.34 -12.07 -25.74
CA ALA A 214 9.19 -13.04 -26.44
C ALA A 214 10.65 -12.59 -26.57
N LYS A 215 10.96 -11.29 -26.51
CA LYS A 215 12.34 -10.77 -26.56
C LYS A 215 13.00 -10.70 -25.19
N LEU A 216 12.29 -10.22 -24.17
CA LEU A 216 12.78 -10.18 -22.77
C LEU A 216 13.02 -11.60 -22.21
N PHE A 217 12.16 -12.56 -22.53
CA PHE A 217 12.22 -13.91 -21.97
C PHE A 217 13.14 -14.89 -22.73
N ASN A 218 13.63 -14.51 -23.92
CA ASN A 218 14.55 -15.33 -24.72
C ASN A 218 16.02 -14.93 -24.57
N ASP A 219 16.37 -13.96 -23.71
CA ASP A 219 17.78 -13.69 -23.38
C ASP A 219 18.28 -14.76 -22.38
N PRO A 220 19.24 -15.62 -22.75
CA PRO A 220 19.76 -16.68 -21.89
C PRO A 220 20.60 -16.15 -20.71
N THR A 221 20.88 -14.85 -20.63
CA THR A 221 21.62 -14.22 -19.52
C THR A 221 20.73 -13.66 -18.41
N ASP A 222 19.40 -13.71 -18.60
CA ASP A 222 18.47 -13.07 -17.68
C ASP A 222 18.07 -13.99 -16.52
N SER A 223 18.30 -13.53 -15.28
CA SER A 223 18.04 -14.32 -14.07
C SER A 223 16.53 -14.58 -13.87
N PRO A 224 16.14 -15.73 -13.31
CA PRO A 224 14.75 -16.03 -13.00
C PRO A 224 14.04 -14.94 -12.16
N THR A 225 14.79 -14.27 -11.28
CA THR A 225 14.34 -13.14 -10.44
C THR A 225 13.89 -11.93 -11.27
N HIS A 226 14.51 -11.63 -12.41
CA HIS A 226 14.14 -10.48 -13.27
C HIS A 226 12.83 -10.70 -13.99
N ARG A 227 12.56 -11.96 -14.38
CA ARG A 227 11.34 -12.33 -15.10
C ARG A 227 10.12 -12.24 -14.18
N GLY A 228 10.20 -12.74 -12.95
CA GLY A 228 9.10 -12.63 -11.98
C GLY A 228 8.75 -11.20 -11.61
N LYS A 229 9.76 -10.33 -11.50
CA LYS A 229 9.57 -8.89 -11.28
C LYS A 229 8.82 -8.22 -12.43
N ALA A 230 9.12 -8.58 -13.68
CA ALA A 230 8.38 -8.09 -14.84
C ALA A 230 6.91 -8.54 -14.84
N TYR A 231 6.65 -9.83 -14.54
CA TYR A 231 5.29 -10.35 -14.41
C TYR A 231 4.48 -9.67 -13.30
N PHE A 232 5.11 -9.40 -12.16
CA PHE A 232 4.54 -8.68 -11.02
C PHE A 232 4.11 -7.25 -11.38
N ILE A 233 4.97 -6.50 -12.08
CA ILE A 233 4.70 -5.12 -12.49
C ILE A 233 3.59 -5.04 -13.55
N MET A 234 3.46 -6.07 -14.39
CA MET A 234 2.46 -6.12 -15.46
C MET A 234 1.09 -6.66 -15.04
N GLY A 235 0.95 -7.09 -13.78
CA GLY A 235 -0.33 -7.61 -13.27
C GLY A 235 -0.77 -8.94 -13.88
N ARG A 236 0.18 -9.73 -14.41
CA ARG A 236 -0.06 -11.05 -15.03
C ARG A 236 0.22 -12.16 -14.03
N PHE A 237 -0.70 -12.34 -13.08
CA PHE A 237 -0.58 -13.29 -11.98
C PHE A 237 -1.07 -14.71 -12.31
N ASP A 238 -1.70 -14.88 -13.48
CA ASP A 238 -2.35 -16.13 -13.89
C ASP A 238 -1.47 -17.04 -14.77
N ASP A 239 -0.19 -16.69 -14.96
CA ASP A 239 0.75 -17.42 -15.83
C ASP A 239 1.53 -18.48 -15.04
N GLU A 240 1.04 -19.74 -15.05
CA GLU A 240 1.66 -20.88 -14.35
C GLU A 240 3.10 -21.16 -14.80
N GLU A 241 3.46 -20.82 -16.04
CA GLU A 241 4.82 -21.01 -16.54
C GLU A 241 5.80 -20.03 -15.89
N ALA A 242 5.36 -18.78 -15.71
CA ALA A 242 6.13 -17.74 -15.01
C ALA A 242 6.39 -18.12 -13.54
N LEU A 243 5.37 -18.66 -12.87
CA LEU A 243 5.40 -19.09 -11.47
C LEU A 243 6.36 -20.27 -11.24
N SER A 244 6.36 -21.25 -12.15
CA SER A 244 7.20 -22.46 -12.03
C SER A 244 8.71 -22.16 -12.03
N LYS A 245 9.12 -21.05 -12.65
CA LYS A 245 10.52 -20.66 -12.84
C LYS A 245 11.04 -19.74 -11.73
N LEU A 246 10.22 -19.36 -10.75
CA LEU A 246 10.56 -18.43 -9.65
C LEU A 246 10.98 -19.12 -8.35
N ASN A 247 11.19 -20.43 -8.39
CA ASN A 247 11.35 -21.29 -7.21
C ASN A 247 12.68 -21.16 -6.45
N ASP A 248 13.62 -20.30 -6.87
CA ASP A 248 14.98 -20.28 -6.30
C ASP A 248 15.22 -19.19 -5.24
N GLU A 249 14.28 -18.26 -4.99
CA GLU A 249 14.40 -17.26 -3.92
C GLU A 249 13.16 -17.22 -3.02
N THR A 250 13.34 -17.66 -1.77
CA THR A 250 12.27 -17.80 -0.75
C THR A 250 11.46 -16.54 -0.56
N ARG A 251 12.08 -15.35 -0.57
CA ARG A 251 11.38 -14.08 -0.45
C ARG A 251 10.40 -13.85 -1.60
N TYR A 252 10.81 -14.07 -2.84
CA TYR A 252 9.98 -13.81 -4.01
C TYR A 252 8.89 -14.86 -4.18
N ARG A 253 9.18 -16.12 -3.84
CA ARG A 253 8.17 -17.16 -3.71
C ARG A 253 7.09 -16.77 -2.68
N GLY A 254 7.52 -16.23 -1.53
CA GLY A 254 6.62 -15.68 -0.52
C GLY A 254 5.75 -14.54 -1.05
N GLU A 255 6.36 -13.52 -1.68
CA GLU A 255 5.65 -12.38 -2.29
C GLU A 255 4.62 -12.83 -3.34
N ILE A 256 4.94 -13.85 -4.13
CA ILE A 256 4.06 -14.40 -5.17
C ILE A 256 2.92 -15.23 -4.57
N SER A 257 3.22 -16.16 -3.67
CA SER A 257 2.20 -16.96 -2.99
C SER A 257 1.22 -16.06 -2.23
N TYR A 258 1.72 -14.94 -1.68
CA TYR A 258 0.89 -13.93 -1.03
C TYR A 258 -0.13 -13.31 -1.99
N MET A 259 0.34 -12.95 -3.18
CA MET A 259 -0.48 -12.32 -4.24
C MET A 259 -1.50 -13.29 -4.84
N MET A 260 -1.24 -14.59 -4.81
CA MET A 260 -2.15 -15.65 -5.27
C MET A 260 -3.16 -16.10 -4.19
N GLU A 261 -3.27 -15.36 -3.10
CA GLU A 261 -4.10 -15.70 -1.93
C GLU A 261 -3.71 -17.02 -1.24
N LYS A 262 -2.49 -17.52 -1.50
CA LYS A 262 -1.89 -18.68 -0.82
C LYS A 262 -1.12 -18.20 0.41
N TYR A 263 -1.85 -17.57 1.33
CA TYR A 263 -1.26 -16.84 2.45
C TYR A 263 -0.42 -17.72 3.39
N ASP A 264 -0.82 -18.97 3.62
CA ASP A 264 -0.08 -19.90 4.48
C ASP A 264 1.31 -20.24 3.90
N GLU A 265 1.39 -20.46 2.58
CA GLU A 265 2.65 -20.70 1.85
C GLU A 265 3.54 -19.46 1.88
N ALA A 266 2.92 -18.28 1.71
CA ALA A 266 3.63 -17.02 1.74
C ALA A 266 4.23 -16.69 3.11
N LEU A 267 3.47 -16.94 4.19
CA LEU A 267 3.91 -16.70 5.56
C LEU A 267 5.05 -17.64 5.97
N GLN A 268 5.04 -18.89 5.49
CA GLN A 268 6.13 -19.83 5.71
C GLN A 268 7.44 -19.35 5.07
N ASP A 269 7.34 -18.71 3.90
CA ASP A 269 8.48 -18.18 3.17
C ASP A 269 9.03 -16.89 3.77
N PHE A 270 8.15 -15.99 4.21
CA PHE A 270 8.56 -14.77 4.91
C PHE A 270 9.20 -15.06 6.28
N GLY A 271 8.81 -16.14 6.95
CA GLY A 271 9.41 -16.54 8.23
C GLY A 271 10.83 -17.11 8.14
N ASN A 272 11.29 -17.47 6.93
CA ASN A 272 12.61 -18.05 6.68
C ASN A 272 13.62 -17.06 6.06
N CYS A 273 13.24 -15.79 5.88
CA CYS A 273 14.04 -14.73 5.27
C CYS A 273 14.70 -13.81 6.30
#